data_AF-A0A2N5KLM2-F1
#
_entry.id   AF-A0A2N5KLM2-F1
#
_cell.length_a   1.000
_cell.length_b   1.000
_cell.length_c   1.000
_cell.angle_alpha   90.00
_cell.angle_beta   90.00
_cell.angle_gamma   90.00
#
_symmetry.space_group_name_H-M   'P 1'
#
loop_
_entity.id
_entity.type
_entity.pdbx_description
1 polymer ?
#
loop_
_entity_poly.entity_id
_entity_poly.type
_entity_poly.pdbx_seq_one_letter_code
_entity_poly.pdbx_strand_id
1 'polypeptide(L)'
;MSLRPEPIGPVPEETARVARAAFPKGTAYTRMRDELGIVWEDEDFAGLFPGRGQPALAPWRLALVTVMQFAEGLSDRQAADAVR
;
A
#
# COMPACT_ATOMS: atom_id res chain seq x y z
N MET A 1 -6.27 18.30 -4.87
CA MET A 1 -5.00 17.63 -5.24
C MET A 1 -5.20 17.01 -6.63
N SER A 2 -4.16 16.80 -7.42
CA SER A 2 -4.22 16.13 -8.73
C SER A 2 -3.37 14.88 -8.71
N LEU A 3 -3.88 13.78 -9.25
CA LEU A 3 -3.12 12.54 -9.38
C LEU A 3 -2.10 12.65 -10.51
N ARG A 4 -0.91 12.12 -10.25
CA ARG A 4 0.16 11.96 -11.25
C ARG A 4 0.50 10.47 -11.24
N PRO A 5 -0.08 9.67 -12.16
CA PRO A 5 0.12 8.24 -12.15
C PRO A 5 1.59 7.87 -12.27
N GLU A 6 2.06 7.00 -11.38
CA GLU A 6 3.40 6.44 -11.41
C GLU A 6 3.32 4.91 -11.35
N PRO A 7 4.04 4.20 -12.23
CA PRO A 7 4.02 2.74 -12.25
C PRO A 7 4.59 2.18 -10.95
N ILE A 8 3.94 1.15 -10.42
CA ILE A 8 4.41 0.44 -9.23
C ILE A 8 5.57 -0.46 -9.64
N GLY A 9 6.79 0.00 -9.38
CA GLY A 9 8.00 -0.78 -9.63
C GLY A 9 8.09 -2.08 -8.80
N PRO A 10 8.97 -3.02 -9.21
CA PRO A 10 9.25 -4.20 -8.40
C PRO A 10 9.84 -3.81 -7.05
N VAL A 11 9.69 -4.69 -6.05
CA VAL A 11 10.37 -4.52 -4.76
C VAL A 11 11.88 -4.64 -5.01
N PRO A 12 12.71 -3.66 -4.61
CA PRO A 12 14.16 -3.77 -4.76
C PRO A 12 14.71 -5.00 -4.05
N GLU A 13 15.68 -5.67 -4.66
CA GLU A 13 16.23 -6.94 -4.15
C GLU A 13 16.72 -6.82 -2.70
N GLU A 14 17.38 -5.72 -2.37
CA GLU A 14 17.90 -5.45 -1.04
C GLU A 14 16.76 -5.28 -0.01
N THR A 15 15.68 -4.61 -0.37
CA THR A 15 14.48 -4.49 0.48
C THR A 15 13.86 -5.87 0.74
N ALA A 16 13.77 -6.71 -0.28
CA ALA A 16 13.25 -8.07 -0.13
C ALA A 16 14.18 -8.95 0.72
N ARG A 17 15.50 -8.79 0.60
CA ARG A 17 16.50 -9.49 1.42
C ARG A 17 16.37 -9.10 2.90
N VAL A 18 16.32 -7.81 3.19
CA VAL A 18 16.16 -7.30 4.56
C VAL A 18 14.82 -7.74 5.16
N ALA A 19 13.72 -7.65 4.41
CA ALA A 19 12.41 -8.10 4.89
C ALA A 19 12.39 -9.59 5.24
N ARG A 20 12.99 -10.45 4.40
CA ARG A 20 13.10 -11.89 4.69
C ARG A 20 13.99 -12.18 5.92
N ALA A 21 15.06 -11.42 6.11
CA ALA A 21 15.92 -11.56 7.28
C ALA A 21 15.24 -11.09 8.58
N ALA A 22 14.50 -9.98 8.52
CA ALA A 22 13.77 -9.43 9.66
C ALA A 22 12.54 -10.27 10.05
N PHE A 23 11.90 -10.90 9.06
CA PHE A 23 10.72 -11.74 9.25
C PHE A 23 10.94 -13.15 8.66
N PRO A 24 11.73 -14.03 9.30
CA PRO A 24 12.06 -15.35 8.76
C PRO A 24 10.86 -16.27 8.52
N LYS A 25 9.76 -16.05 9.27
CA LYS A 25 8.49 -16.79 9.12
C LYS A 25 7.50 -16.09 8.16
N GLY A 26 7.91 -14.94 7.60
CA GLY A 26 7.03 -14.02 6.89
C GLY A 26 6.06 -13.26 7.81
N THR A 27 5.30 -12.36 7.20
CA THR A 27 4.15 -11.68 7.81
C THR A 27 2.91 -11.88 6.94
N ALA A 28 1.73 -11.54 7.46
CA ALA A 28 0.51 -11.54 6.66
C ALA A 28 0.65 -10.65 5.41
N TYR A 29 1.33 -9.51 5.54
CA TYR A 29 1.51 -8.56 4.45
C TYR A 29 2.53 -8.99 3.40
N THR A 30 3.63 -9.64 3.81
CA THR A 30 4.59 -10.18 2.81
C THR A 30 3.93 -11.29 2.01
N ARG A 31 3.14 -12.16 2.66
CA ARG A 31 2.35 -13.18 1.96
C ARG A 31 1.30 -12.57 1.03
N MET A 32 0.58 -11.56 1.51
CA MET A 32 -0.40 -10.84 0.70
C MET A 32 0.25 -10.26 -0.56
N ARG A 33 1.44 -9.65 -0.45
CA ARG A 33 2.19 -9.15 -1.61
C ARG A 33 2.63 -10.25 -2.56
N ASP A 34 3.13 -11.37 -2.04
CA ASP A 34 3.63 -12.49 -2.84
C ASP A 34 2.50 -13.21 -3.59
N GLU A 35 1.32 -13.34 -2.97
CA GLU A 35 0.17 -14.06 -3.54
C GLU A 35 -0.73 -13.19 -4.42
N LEU A 36 -0.96 -11.93 -4.04
CA LEU A 36 -1.88 -11.04 -4.75
C LEU A 36 -1.18 -10.10 -5.74
N GLY A 37 0.12 -9.85 -5.57
CA GLY A 37 0.88 -8.93 -6.42
C GLY A 37 0.40 -7.48 -6.28
N ILE A 38 0.24 -6.80 -7.43
CA ILE A 38 -0.33 -5.45 -7.52
C ILE A 38 -1.84 -5.59 -7.64
N VAL A 39 -2.58 -5.12 -6.62
CA VAL A 39 -4.04 -5.21 -6.57
C VAL A 39 -4.73 -4.01 -7.22
N TRP A 40 -4.10 -2.84 -7.11
CA TRP A 40 -4.58 -1.58 -7.67
C TRP A 40 -3.42 -0.74 -8.18
N GLU A 41 -3.71 0.10 -9.17
CA GLU A 41 -2.81 1.09 -9.75
C GLU A 41 -3.40 2.50 -9.58
N ASP A 42 -2.64 3.55 -9.91
CA ASP A 42 -3.11 4.94 -9.80
C ASP A 42 -4.31 5.20 -10.73
N GLU A 43 -4.30 4.59 -11.91
CA GLU A 43 -5.29 4.69 -12.97
C GLU A 43 -6.71 4.29 -12.49
N ASP A 44 -6.81 3.30 -11.61
CA ASP A 44 -8.09 2.84 -11.03
C ASP A 44 -8.82 3.97 -10.28
N PHE A 45 -8.09 4.96 -9.79
CA PHE A 45 -8.61 6.08 -9.01
C PHE A 45 -8.57 7.41 -9.76
N ALA A 46 -8.05 7.46 -10.98
CA ALA A 46 -7.80 8.71 -11.71
C ALA A 46 -9.07 9.58 -11.84
N GLY A 47 -10.23 8.96 -12.02
CA GLY A 47 -11.53 9.65 -12.10
C GLY A 47 -11.96 10.38 -10.82
N LEU A 48 -11.34 10.09 -9.68
CA LEU A 48 -11.62 10.75 -8.39
C LEU A 48 -10.83 12.05 -8.20
N PHE A 49 -9.88 12.35 -9.08
CA PHE A 49 -8.99 13.51 -8.96
C PHE A 49 -9.18 14.51 -10.09
N PRO A 50 -9.21 15.82 -9.80
CA PRO A 50 -9.18 16.84 -10.84
C PRO A 50 -7.84 16.85 -11.58
N GLY A 51 -7.85 17.20 -12.86
CA GLY A 51 -6.63 17.27 -13.68
C GLY A 51 -5.64 18.38 -13.28
N ARG A 52 -6.01 19.29 -12.39
CA ARG A 52 -5.13 20.36 -11.87
C ARG A 52 -5.22 20.46 -10.36
N GLY A 53 -4.07 20.66 -9.72
CA GLY A 53 -3.96 20.92 -8.29
C GLY A 53 -2.55 20.59 -7.77
N GLN A 54 -2.37 20.70 -6.45
CA GLN A 54 -1.19 20.17 -5.77
C GLN A 54 -1.11 18.63 -5.93
N PRO A 55 0.06 18.01 -6.03
CA PRO A 55 0.20 16.56 -6.19
C PRO A 55 -0.55 15.79 -5.09
N ALA A 56 -1.27 14.74 -5.48
CA ALA A 56 -1.85 13.78 -4.54
C ALA A 56 -0.82 12.71 -4.16
N LEU A 57 -0.99 12.10 -2.99
CA LEU A 57 -0.38 10.81 -2.69
C LEU A 57 -1.07 9.71 -3.51
N ALA A 58 -0.35 8.63 -3.79
CA ALA A 58 -0.87 7.47 -4.50
C ALA A 58 -2.10 6.87 -3.78
N PRO A 59 -3.32 6.97 -4.34
CA PRO A 59 -4.57 6.60 -3.66
C PRO A 59 -4.67 5.10 -3.38
N TRP A 60 -4.09 4.25 -4.22
CA TRP A 60 -4.07 2.80 -4.02
C TRP A 60 -3.39 2.40 -2.70
N ARG A 61 -2.44 3.20 -2.19
CA ARG A 61 -1.79 2.93 -0.90
C ARG A 61 -2.78 3.03 0.26
N LEU A 62 -3.68 4.01 0.20
CA LEU A 62 -4.71 4.17 1.23
C LEU A 62 -5.72 3.02 1.13
N ALA A 63 -6.16 2.66 -0.08
CA ALA A 63 -7.05 1.52 -0.27
C ALA A 63 -6.46 0.21 0.29
N LEU A 64 -5.17 -0.04 0.04
CA LEU A 64 -4.45 -1.19 0.56
C LEU A 64 -4.42 -1.20 2.10
N VAL A 65 -4.10 -0.06 2.72
CA VAL A 65 -4.09 0.09 4.18
C VAL A 65 -5.48 -0.15 4.76
N THR A 66 -6.54 0.36 4.13
CA THR A 66 -7.92 0.11 4.59
C THR A 66 -8.28 -1.37 4.56
N VAL A 67 -7.86 -2.12 3.54
CA VAL A 67 -8.07 -3.58 3.50
C VAL A 67 -7.29 -4.29 4.60
N MET A 68 -6.05 -3.89 4.87
CA MET A 68 -5.24 -4.45 5.96
C MET A 68 -5.89 -4.19 7.33
N GLN A 69 -6.35 -2.96 7.58
CA GLN A 69 -7.06 -2.61 8.81
C GLN A 69 -8.33 -3.44 9.00
N PHE A 70 -9.12 -3.58 7.92
CA PHE A 70 -10.32 -4.41 7.94
C PHE A 70 -10.00 -5.89 8.21
N ALA A 71 -8.99 -6.44 7.54
CA ALA A 71 -8.56 -7.83 7.73
C ALA A 71 -8.12 -8.13 9.17
N GLU A 72 -7.64 -7.12 9.89
CA GLU A 72 -7.23 -7.22 11.29
C GLU A 72 -8.34 -6.85 12.28
N GLY A 73 -9.51 -6.42 11.80
CA GLY A 73 -10.61 -5.97 12.65
C GLY A 73 -10.27 -4.70 13.44
N LEU A 74 -9.37 -3.86 12.91
CA LEU A 74 -8.96 -2.61 13.54
C LEU A 74 -9.80 -1.44 13.05
N SER A 75 -10.15 -0.54 13.97
CA SER A 75 -10.58 0.82 13.61
C SER A 75 -9.38 1.68 13.19
N ASP A 76 -9.64 2.77 12.45
CA ASP A 76 -8.61 3.74 12.05
C ASP A 76 -7.73 4.19 13.23
N ARG A 77 -8.34 4.41 14.41
CA ARG A 77 -7.60 4.83 15.62
C ARG A 77 -6.67 3.74 16.12
N GLN A 78 -7.15 2.50 16.20
CA GLN A 78 -6.32 1.38 16.66
C GLN A 78 -5.18 1.09 15.68
N ALA A 79 -5.43 1.19 14.38
CA ALA A 79 -4.41 1.05 13.36
C ALA A 79 -3.34 2.14 13.47
N ALA A 80 -3.74 3.39 13.72
CA ALA A 80 -2.80 4.49 13.95
C ALA A 80 -1.99 4.32 15.25
N ASP A 81 -2.62 3.83 16.32
CA ASP A 81 -1.94 3.58 17.60
C ASP A 81 -0.95 2.40 17.53
N ALA A 82 -1.17 1.42 16.65
CA ALA A 82 -0.31 0.24 16.50
C ALA A 82 1.07 0.52 15.85
N VAL A 83 1.24 1.67 15.20
CA VAL A 83 2.48 2.06 14.49
C VAL A 83 3.23 3.21 15.19
N ARG A 84 2.80 3.57 16.39
CA ARG A 84 3.34 4.68 17.19
C ARG A 84 4.56 4.26 18.00
#